data_AF-A0AAU7CLC2-F1
#
_entry.id   AF-A0AAU7CLC2-F1
#
_cell.length_a   1.000
_cell.length_b   1.000
_cell.length_c   1.000
_cell.angle_alpha   90.00
_cell.angle_beta   90.00
_cell.angle_gamma   90.00
#
_symmetry.space_group_name_H-M   'P 1'
#
loop_
_entity.id
_entity.type
_entity.pdbx_description
1 polymer ?
#
loop_
_entity_poly.entity_id
_entity_poly.type
_entity_poly.pdbx_seq_one_letter_code
_entity_poly.pdbx_strand_id
1 'polypeptide(L)'
;MTRSNSAKASRSHSRRESDSQENLGKDTKPIKKIDAAKAAIHEGFDSPQRAVAYIAKRYGIEIDPQHFSSIKSQLKKKLEATQSEMETGSKASGAVEGYLAPPPSPRPATGEPDLLDAMQSIKTLIAELGADKVKRIVDLLG
;
A
#
# COMPACT_ATOMS: atom_id res chain seq x y z
N MET A 1 8.64 -19.65 57.50
CA MET A 1 9.68 -19.86 56.47
C MET A 1 9.42 -18.90 55.31
N THR A 2 10.21 -17.85 55.23
CA THR A 2 10.24 -16.85 54.16
C THR A 2 11.11 -17.37 53.00
N ARG A 3 10.64 -17.20 51.76
CA ARG A 3 11.51 -17.16 50.58
C ARG A 3 11.04 -16.07 49.62
N SER A 4 11.90 -15.06 49.51
CA SER A 4 11.90 -14.01 48.50
C SER A 4 12.57 -14.47 47.20
N ASN A 5 12.40 -13.63 46.16
CA ASN A 5 13.22 -13.40 44.95
C ASN A 5 12.46 -13.70 43.65
N SER A 6 12.01 -12.70 42.87
CA SER A 6 12.74 -11.69 42.06
C SER A 6 13.18 -12.21 40.68
N ALA A 7 12.44 -11.83 39.65
CA ALA A 7 12.92 -11.60 38.28
C ALA A 7 11.88 -10.65 37.64
N LYS A 8 12.10 -9.34 37.57
CA LYS A 8 13.02 -8.62 36.67
C LYS A 8 12.78 -8.98 35.20
N ALA A 9 11.85 -8.27 34.57
CA ALA A 9 11.88 -8.00 33.14
C ALA A 9 11.25 -6.63 32.86
N SER A 10 12.03 -5.60 33.15
CA SER A 10 11.88 -4.27 32.57
C SER A 10 11.92 -4.39 31.05
N ARG A 11 10.81 -4.13 30.36
CA ARG A 11 10.83 -3.82 28.93
C ARG A 11 10.62 -2.33 28.74
N SER A 12 11.68 -1.62 29.09
CA SER A 12 11.99 -0.29 28.60
C SER A 12 12.45 -0.38 27.14
N HIS A 13 11.56 -0.10 26.20
CA HIS A 13 11.94 0.48 24.91
C HIS A 13 11.25 1.85 24.88
N SER A 14 11.93 2.90 25.33
CA SER A 14 12.97 3.61 24.57
C SER A 14 12.42 4.00 23.19
N ARG A 15 11.54 5.01 23.23
CA ARG A 15 11.70 6.28 22.52
C ARG A 15 12.95 6.29 21.61
N ARG A 16 12.75 5.97 20.33
CA ARG A 16 13.61 6.48 19.26
C ARG A 16 12.79 7.48 18.47
N GLU A 17 12.83 8.71 18.98
CA GLU A 17 12.89 9.88 18.12
C GLU A 17 13.99 9.63 17.07
N SER A 18 13.62 9.78 15.81
CA SER A 18 14.57 10.01 14.72
C SER A 18 13.87 10.97 13.77
N ASP A 19 13.71 12.19 14.30
CA ASP A 19 13.66 13.41 13.50
C ASP A 19 15.10 13.67 13.05
N SER A 20 15.35 13.52 11.76
CA SER A 20 16.48 14.10 11.00
C SER A 20 16.07 13.98 9.53
N GLN A 21 15.55 15.06 8.91
CA GLN A 21 16.32 16.02 8.12
C GLN A 21 17.07 15.30 6.95
N GLU A 22 16.97 15.67 5.68
CA GLU A 22 17.12 17.02 5.15
C GLU A 22 16.37 17.26 3.83
N ASN A 23 16.20 18.56 3.62
CA ASN A 23 15.61 19.29 2.53
C ASN A 23 16.45 19.18 1.24
N LEU A 24 15.86 18.70 0.15
CA LEU A 24 16.35 18.93 -1.21
C LEU A 24 15.25 19.62 -2.00
N GLY A 25 15.39 20.94 -2.09
CA GLY A 25 14.56 21.79 -2.93
C GLY A 25 14.62 21.36 -4.40
N LYS A 26 13.42 21.11 -4.94
CA LYS A 26 13.03 21.41 -6.32
C LYS A 26 11.53 21.18 -6.40
N ASP A 27 10.81 22.18 -6.88
CA ASP A 27 9.36 22.37 -6.96
C ASP A 27 8.57 21.18 -7.56
N THR A 28 8.57 20.09 -6.81
CA THR A 28 7.92 18.81 -7.07
C THR A 28 7.53 18.28 -5.69
N LYS A 29 6.28 17.86 -5.51
CA LYS A 29 5.76 17.44 -4.20
C LYS A 29 6.74 16.43 -3.56
N PRO A 30 7.15 16.60 -2.28
CA PRO A 30 8.10 15.71 -1.65
C PRO A 30 7.53 14.29 -1.68
N ILE A 31 8.17 13.42 -2.47
CA ILE A 31 7.74 12.03 -2.63
C ILE A 31 7.90 11.37 -1.26
N LYS A 32 6.81 10.84 -0.73
CA LYS A 32 6.84 10.19 0.58
C LYS A 32 7.60 8.87 0.47
N LYS A 33 8.31 8.49 1.55
CA LYS A 33 9.03 7.21 1.66
C LYS A 33 8.15 6.00 1.30
N ILE A 34 6.86 6.08 1.66
CA ILE A 34 5.83 5.07 1.36
C ILE A 34 5.55 4.98 -0.15
N ASP A 35 5.45 6.12 -0.83
CA ASP A 35 5.18 6.16 -2.27
C ASP A 35 6.36 5.60 -3.08
N ALA A 36 7.59 5.93 -2.64
CA ALA A 36 8.80 5.37 -3.22
C ALA A 36 8.91 3.83 -3.01
N ALA A 37 8.56 3.34 -1.81
CA ALA A 37 8.51 1.91 -1.53
C ALA A 37 7.44 1.18 -2.36
N LYS A 38 6.27 1.81 -2.54
CA LYS A 38 5.20 1.27 -3.40
C LYS A 38 5.65 1.19 -4.86
N ALA A 39 6.33 2.21 -5.37
CA ALA A 39 6.89 2.20 -6.72
C ALA A 39 7.96 1.12 -6.90
N ALA A 40 8.81 0.89 -5.90
CA ALA A 40 9.81 -0.18 -5.94
C ALA A 40 9.16 -1.58 -6.01
N ILE A 41 8.08 -1.81 -5.26
CA ILE A 41 7.32 -3.07 -5.32
C ILE A 41 6.65 -3.25 -6.69
N HIS A 42 6.10 -2.17 -7.26
CA HIS A 42 5.47 -2.20 -8.59
C HIS A 42 6.47 -2.51 -9.71
N GLU A 43 7.73 -2.09 -9.56
CA GLU A 43 8.85 -2.42 -10.45
C GLU A 43 9.42 -3.84 -10.21
N GLY A 44 8.83 -4.62 -9.29
CA GLY A 44 9.24 -6.00 -9.00
C GLY A 44 10.43 -6.12 -8.05
N PHE A 45 10.85 -5.04 -7.38
CA PHE A 45 11.89 -5.10 -6.35
C PHE A 45 11.33 -5.57 -5.02
N ASP A 46 11.19 -6.88 -4.87
CA ASP A 46 10.60 -7.50 -3.68
C ASP A 46 11.56 -7.69 -2.51
N SER A 47 12.86 -7.75 -2.78
CA SER A 47 13.90 -7.91 -1.76
C SER A 47 14.26 -6.55 -1.13
N PRO A 48 14.34 -6.45 0.22
CA PRO A 48 14.65 -5.19 0.88
C PRO A 48 15.94 -4.54 0.40
N GLN A 49 17.02 -5.30 0.21
CA GLN A 49 18.31 -4.72 -0.21
C GLN A 49 18.24 -4.07 -1.60
N ARG A 50 17.59 -4.73 -2.57
CA ARG A 50 17.44 -4.17 -3.92
C ARG A 50 16.47 -2.99 -3.96
N ALA A 51 15.40 -3.05 -3.16
CA ALA A 51 14.43 -1.96 -3.09
C ALA A 51 15.04 -0.68 -2.50
N VAL A 52 15.85 -0.80 -1.43
CA VAL A 52 16.56 0.37 -0.86
C VAL A 52 17.51 1.00 -1.88
N ALA A 53 18.32 0.19 -2.57
CA ALA A 53 19.23 0.69 -3.60
C ALA A 53 18.48 1.38 -4.75
N TYR A 54 17.34 0.82 -5.16
CA TYR A 54 16.48 1.41 -6.19
C TYR A 54 15.91 2.77 -5.73
N ILE A 55 15.41 2.84 -4.50
CA ILE A 55 14.78 4.04 -3.96
C ILE A 55 15.80 5.17 -3.75
N ALA A 56 16.99 4.84 -3.26
CA ALA A 56 18.10 5.79 -3.16
C ALA A 56 18.51 6.33 -4.54
N LYS A 57 18.64 5.44 -5.54
CA LYS A 57 19.03 5.83 -6.91
C LYS A 57 17.96 6.66 -7.62
N ARG A 58 16.68 6.31 -7.45
CA ARG A 58 15.56 6.88 -8.21
C ARG A 58 14.97 8.14 -7.58
N TYR A 59 14.82 8.12 -6.25
CA TYR A 59 14.13 9.17 -5.50
C TYR A 59 15.08 9.97 -4.61
N GLY A 60 16.35 9.56 -4.45
CA GLY A 60 17.29 10.21 -3.54
C GLY A 60 16.91 10.04 -2.06
N ILE A 61 16.08 9.03 -1.75
CA ILE A 61 15.59 8.78 -0.40
C ILE A 61 16.28 7.54 0.15
N GLU A 62 16.94 7.68 1.29
CA GLU A 62 17.44 6.54 2.03
C GLU A 62 16.36 6.01 2.98
N ILE A 63 16.07 4.72 2.85
CA ILE A 63 15.16 4.01 3.75
C ILE A 63 15.85 2.76 4.29
N ASP A 64 15.59 2.44 5.56
CA ASP A 64 16.11 1.22 6.16
C ASP A 64 15.38 -0.03 5.61
N PRO A 65 16.08 -1.16 5.37
CA PRO A 65 15.46 -2.42 4.93
C PRO A 65 14.30 -2.91 5.83
N GLN A 66 14.37 -2.66 7.15
CA GLN A 66 13.31 -2.96 8.10
C GLN A 66 12.08 -2.05 7.88
N HIS A 67 12.32 -0.78 7.51
CA HIS A 67 11.26 0.16 7.18
C HIS A 67 10.54 -0.25 5.88
N PHE A 68 11.29 -0.66 4.85
CA PHE A 68 10.70 -1.19 3.61
C PHE A 68 9.83 -2.42 3.87
N SER A 69 10.32 -3.36 4.69
CA SER A 69 9.58 -4.58 5.06
C SER A 69 8.26 -4.26 5.78
N SER A 70 8.27 -3.24 6.64
CA SER A 70 7.08 -2.77 7.34
C SER A 70 6.06 -2.16 6.38
N ILE A 71 6.52 -1.33 5.44
CA ILE A 71 5.66 -0.72 4.40
C ILE A 71 5.06 -1.80 3.49
N LYS A 72 5.86 -2.76 3.03
CA LYS A 72 5.40 -3.89 2.21
C LYS A 72 4.31 -4.69 2.93
N SER A 73 4.50 -4.98 4.21
CA SER A 73 3.50 -5.66 5.05
C SER A 73 2.21 -4.85 5.18
N GLN A 74 2.30 -3.53 5.41
CA GLN A 74 1.14 -2.64 5.47
C GLN A 74 0.39 -2.56 4.13
N LEU A 75 1.12 -2.50 3.01
CA LEU A 75 0.51 -2.51 1.67
C LEU A 75 -0.23 -3.81 1.39
N LYS A 76 0.38 -4.96 1.74
CA LYS A 76 -0.28 -6.26 1.62
C LYS A 76 -1.56 -6.32 2.46
N LYS A 77 -1.51 -5.90 3.72
CA LYS A 77 -2.68 -5.84 4.60
C LYS A 77 -3.76 -4.90 4.07
N LYS A 78 -3.38 -3.76 3.46
CA LYS A 78 -4.35 -2.83 2.88
C LYS A 78 -5.04 -3.44 1.65
N LEU A 79 -4.32 -4.18 0.81
CA LEU A 79 -4.91 -4.92 -0.30
C LEU A 79 -5.91 -5.99 0.20
N GLU A 80 -5.56 -6.72 1.25
CA GLU A 80 -6.46 -7.69 1.90
C GLU A 80 -7.66 -7.00 2.57
N ALA A 81 -7.47 -5.86 3.23
CA ALA A 81 -8.53 -5.10 3.91
C ALA A 81 -9.53 -4.47 2.92
N THR A 82 -9.06 -4.03 1.75
CA THR A 82 -9.92 -3.47 0.70
C THR A 82 -10.84 -4.54 0.10
N GLN A 83 -10.46 -5.82 0.15
CA GLN A 83 -11.33 -6.94 -0.21
C GLN A 83 -12.39 -7.24 0.86
N SER A 84 -12.13 -6.94 2.14
CA SER A 84 -13.11 -7.09 3.22
C SER A 84 -14.05 -5.89 3.42
N GLU A 85 -13.69 -4.69 2.94
CA GLU A 85 -14.54 -3.50 3.03
C GLU A 85 -15.67 -3.45 1.98
N MET A 86 -15.61 -4.27 0.93
CA MET A 86 -16.74 -4.42 -0.01
C MET A 86 -17.87 -5.34 0.51
N GLU A 87 -17.67 -6.08 1.61
CA GLU A 87 -18.71 -6.90 2.25
C GLU A 87 -19.33 -6.27 3.51
N THR A 88 -18.87 -5.11 3.98
CA THR A 88 -19.45 -4.47 5.18
C THR A 88 -20.11 -3.14 4.84
N GLY A 89 -21.08 -3.22 3.93
CA GLY A 89 -22.14 -2.24 3.86
C GLY A 89 -22.93 -2.24 5.16
N SER A 90 -22.89 -1.11 5.87
CA SER A 90 -24.00 -0.51 6.60
C SER A 90 -24.75 -1.32 7.67
N LYS A 91 -24.66 -0.78 8.89
CA LYS A 91 -25.60 -0.86 10.05
C LYS A 91 -25.45 -2.06 10.99
N ALA A 92 -24.94 -1.76 12.19
CA ALA A 92 -25.42 -2.32 13.44
C ALA A 92 -25.27 -1.19 14.48
N SER A 93 -26.28 -0.48 15.00
CA SER A 93 -27.64 -0.87 15.41
C SER A 93 -27.69 -2.32 15.89
N GLY A 94 -26.96 -2.58 16.98
CA GLY A 94 -27.12 -3.81 17.72
C GLY A 94 -28.52 -3.91 18.29
N ALA A 95 -29.34 -4.76 17.67
CA ALA A 95 -30.46 -5.43 18.32
C ALA A 95 -30.86 -6.65 17.49
N VAL A 96 -31.26 -7.70 18.20
CA VAL A 96 -32.06 -8.85 17.77
C VAL A 96 -31.30 -10.09 17.30
N GLU A 97 -30.88 -10.83 18.33
CA GLU A 97 -30.98 -12.28 18.53
C GLU A 97 -31.94 -13.03 17.58
N GLY A 98 -31.36 -14.01 16.86
CA GLY A 98 -32.06 -15.16 16.29
C GLY A 98 -32.74 -14.93 14.94
N TYR A 99 -32.08 -15.31 13.83
CA TYR A 99 -32.70 -16.06 12.72
C TYR A 99 -31.61 -16.69 11.85
N LEU A 100 -31.66 -18.03 11.74
CA LEU A 100 -30.98 -18.83 10.73
C LEU A 100 -31.38 -18.33 9.32
N ALA A 101 -30.42 -17.86 8.53
CA ALA A 101 -30.60 -17.67 7.09
C ALA A 101 -29.52 -18.47 6.33
N PRO A 102 -29.89 -19.31 5.35
CA PRO A 102 -28.94 -20.08 4.54
C PRO A 102 -28.07 -19.14 3.68
N PRO A 103 -26.79 -19.49 3.43
CA PRO A 103 -25.86 -18.60 2.74
C PRO A 103 -26.34 -18.31 1.31
N PRO A 104 -26.35 -17.04 0.88
CA PRO A 104 -26.68 -16.68 -0.49
C PRO A 104 -25.60 -17.24 -1.43
N SER A 105 -26.04 -17.92 -2.50
CA SER A 105 -25.17 -18.44 -3.54
C SER A 105 -24.23 -17.34 -4.08
N PRO A 106 -22.91 -17.61 -4.23
CA PRO A 106 -22.00 -16.65 -4.83
C PRO A 106 -22.39 -16.40 -6.28
N ARG A 107 -22.62 -15.12 -6.63
CA ARG A 107 -22.77 -14.68 -8.01
C ARG A 107 -21.43 -14.90 -8.74
N PRO A 108 -21.45 -15.32 -10.02
CA PRO A 108 -20.22 -15.57 -10.74
C PRO A 108 -19.43 -14.27 -10.92
N ALA A 109 -18.19 -14.28 -10.45
CA ALA A 109 -17.16 -13.33 -10.83
C ALA A 109 -16.75 -13.63 -12.28
N THR A 110 -17.42 -12.96 -13.22
CA THR A 110 -17.11 -13.00 -14.66
C THR A 110 -17.58 -11.65 -15.21
N GLY A 111 -16.80 -10.82 -15.89
CA GLY A 111 -15.46 -10.91 -16.44
C GLY A 111 -15.25 -9.59 -17.19
N GLU A 112 -13.99 -9.19 -17.31
CA GLU A 112 -13.49 -7.99 -17.98
C GLU A 112 -13.76 -6.64 -17.27
N PRO A 113 -12.74 -5.78 -17.07
CA PRO A 113 -13.01 -4.37 -16.82
C PRO A 113 -13.86 -3.86 -17.99
N ASP A 114 -15.02 -3.30 -17.67
CA ASP A 114 -15.99 -2.85 -18.65
C ASP A 114 -15.27 -2.02 -19.72
N LEU A 115 -15.29 -2.48 -20.97
CA LEU A 115 -14.53 -1.86 -22.07
C LEU A 115 -14.81 -0.36 -22.16
N LEU A 116 -16.04 0.03 -21.83
CA LEU A 116 -16.48 1.41 -21.70
C LEU A 116 -15.69 2.21 -20.66
N ASP A 117 -15.45 1.64 -19.48
CA ASP A 117 -14.70 2.28 -18.40
C ASP A 117 -13.20 2.40 -18.75
N ALA A 118 -12.66 1.38 -19.44
CA ALA A 118 -11.31 1.44 -19.99
C ALA A 118 -11.17 2.55 -21.05
N MET A 119 -12.14 2.70 -21.96
CA MET A 119 -12.15 3.77 -22.95
C MET A 119 -12.29 5.16 -22.32
N GLN A 120 -13.09 5.31 -21.25
CA GLN A 120 -13.19 6.56 -20.50
C GLN A 120 -11.87 6.92 -19.83
N SER A 121 -11.19 5.94 -19.25
CA SER A 121 -9.86 6.12 -18.66
C SER A 121 -8.84 6.58 -19.70
N ILE A 122 -8.82 5.97 -20.90
CA ILE A 122 -7.95 6.38 -22.01
C ILE A 122 -8.23 7.82 -22.44
N LYS A 123 -9.50 8.23 -22.51
CA LYS A 123 -9.88 9.60 -22.86
C LYS A 123 -9.31 10.62 -21.85
N THR A 124 -9.38 10.31 -20.56
CA THR A 124 -8.80 11.16 -19.51
C THR A 124 -7.28 11.25 -19.63
N LEU A 125 -6.59 10.12 -19.90
CA LEU A 125 -5.15 10.13 -20.15
C LEU A 125 -4.76 10.97 -21.37
N ILE A 126 -5.53 10.92 -22.45
CA ILE A 126 -5.28 11.75 -23.64
C ILE A 126 -5.46 13.23 -23.31
N ALA A 127 -6.45 13.59 -22.50
CA ALA A 127 -6.67 14.98 -22.08
C ALA A 127 -5.53 15.51 -21.21
N GLU A 128 -4.98 14.70 -20.31
CA GLU A 128 -3.91 15.12 -19.39
C GLU A 128 -2.52 15.09 -20.03
N LEU A 129 -2.20 14.03 -20.80
CA LEU A 129 -0.84 13.82 -21.34
C LEU A 129 -0.71 14.22 -22.82
N GLY A 130 -1.82 14.33 -23.54
CA GLY A 130 -1.85 14.52 -24.98
C GLY A 130 -1.76 13.18 -25.75
N ALA A 131 -2.37 13.14 -26.93
CA ALA A 131 -2.44 11.94 -27.77
C ALA A 131 -1.05 11.41 -28.14
N ASP A 132 -0.08 12.29 -28.39
CA ASP A 132 1.29 11.90 -28.78
C ASP A 132 2.02 11.10 -27.69
N LYS A 133 1.80 11.44 -26.41
CA LYS A 133 2.43 10.73 -25.29
C LYS A 133 1.78 9.37 -25.07
N VAL A 134 0.45 9.30 -25.18
CA VAL A 134 -0.28 8.03 -25.08
C VAL A 134 0.15 7.09 -26.21
N LYS A 135 0.32 7.59 -27.44
CA LYS A 135 0.85 6.81 -28.55
C LYS A 135 2.24 6.24 -28.27
N ARG A 136 3.17 7.05 -27.77
CA ARG A 136 4.52 6.55 -27.41
C ARG A 136 4.50 5.48 -26.33
N ILE A 137 3.58 5.57 -25.37
CA ILE A 137 3.43 4.55 -24.32
C ILE A 137 2.96 3.24 -24.96
N VAL A 138 1.98 3.30 -25.86
CA VAL A 138 1.49 2.11 -26.58
C VAL A 138 2.60 1.50 -27.44
N ASP A 139 3.36 2.30 -28.17
CA ASP A 139 4.49 1.84 -29.00
C ASP A 139 5.63 1.19 -28.18
N LEU A 140 5.76 1.50 -26.89
CA LEU A 140 6.75 0.90 -26.00
C LEU A 140 6.25 -0.38 -25.30
N LEU A 141 4.92 -0.59 -25.22
CA LEU A 141 4.30 -1.76 -24.59
C LEU A 141 3.97 -2.88 -25.58
N GLY A 142 3.83 -2.56 -26.87
CA GLY A 142 3.60 -3.51 -27.97
C GLY A 142 4.88 -4.03 -28.60
#